data_AF-A0A1F8GT97-F1
#
_entry.id   AF-A0A1F8GT97-F1
#
_cell.length_a   1.000
_cell.length_b   1.000
_cell.length_c   1.000
_cell.angle_alpha   90.00
_cell.angle_beta   90.00
_cell.angle_gamma   90.00
#
_symmetry.space_group_name_H-M   'P 1'
#
loop_
_entity.id
_entity.type
_entity.pdbx_description
1 polymer ?
#
loop_
_entity_poly.entity_id
_entity_poly.type
_entity_poly.pdbx_seq_one_letter_code
_entity_poly.pdbx_strand_id
1 'polypeptide(L)'
;MLVSFNRKIITALLVLALVWLGRAAWRVYDQRAAVGIQLNDLESKLASIEQENQFLASASAYFTSDEYLEKQARMKLNYKLPDEQVVIIYPDKSQKAASASVSESDWNFSVWKSWFRKLFK
;
A
#
# COMPACT_ATOMS: atom_id res chain seq x y z
N MET A 1 -55.49 5.01 -48.60
CA MET A 1 -55.37 4.48 -47.23
C MET A 1 -54.29 3.41 -47.06
N LEU A 2 -54.00 2.56 -48.05
CA LEU A 2 -53.04 1.44 -47.94
C LEU A 2 -51.57 1.84 -47.71
N VAL A 3 -51.10 2.98 -48.24
CA VAL A 3 -49.67 3.39 -48.14
C VAL A 3 -49.27 3.80 -46.72
N SER A 4 -50.19 4.36 -45.91
CA SER A 4 -49.87 4.76 -44.53
C SER A 4 -49.72 3.58 -43.59
N PHE A 5 -50.35 2.44 -43.90
CA PHE A 5 -50.22 1.19 -43.14
C PHE A 5 -48.84 0.55 -43.37
N ASN A 6 -48.40 0.49 -44.63
CA ASN A 6 -47.08 -0.01 -45.01
C ASN A 6 -45.96 0.85 -44.40
N ARG A 7 -46.11 2.17 -44.38
CA ARG A 7 -45.12 3.07 -43.75
C ARG A 7 -44.94 2.75 -42.27
N LYS A 8 -46.02 2.56 -41.51
CA LYS A 8 -45.96 2.24 -40.06
C LYS A 8 -45.31 0.90 -39.78
N ILE A 9 -45.58 -0.12 -40.61
CA ILE A 9 -44.97 -1.44 -40.49
C ILE A 9 -43.46 -1.37 -40.76
N ILE A 10 -43.06 -0.63 -41.81
CA ILE A 10 -41.64 -0.42 -42.13
C ILE A 10 -40.92 0.30 -40.99
N THR A 11 -41.52 1.35 -40.40
CA THR A 11 -40.91 2.03 -39.24
C THR A 11 -40.78 1.10 -38.03
N ALA A 12 -41.80 0.27 -37.75
CA ALA A 12 -41.77 -0.68 -36.65
C ALA A 12 -40.65 -1.73 -36.84
N LEU A 13 -40.49 -2.26 -38.06
CA LEU A 13 -39.41 -3.18 -38.42
C LEU A 13 -38.04 -2.53 -38.26
N LEU A 14 -37.90 -1.27 -38.64
CA LEU A 14 -36.64 -0.52 -38.54
C LEU A 14 -36.25 -0.27 -37.07
N VAL A 15 -37.22 0.06 -36.21
CA VAL A 15 -37.01 0.18 -34.76
C VAL A 15 -36.63 -1.17 -34.15
N LEU A 16 -37.29 -2.26 -34.56
CA LEU A 16 -36.96 -3.61 -34.10
C LEU A 16 -35.54 -4.02 -34.50
N ALA A 17 -35.14 -3.71 -35.74
CA ALA A 17 -33.78 -3.93 -36.23
C ALA A 17 -32.75 -3.12 -35.43
N LEU A 18 -33.04 -1.85 -35.13
CA LEU A 18 -32.18 -0.99 -34.31
C LEU A 18 -32.03 -1.53 -32.88
N VAL A 19 -33.12 -1.98 -32.25
CA VAL A 19 -33.08 -2.59 -30.91
C VAL A 19 -32.27 -3.88 -30.93
N TRP A 20 -32.43 -4.70 -31.96
CA TRP A 20 -31.68 -5.93 -32.11
C TRP A 20 -30.18 -5.69 -32.31
N LEU A 21 -29.81 -4.73 -33.18
CA LEU A 21 -28.42 -4.29 -33.37
C LEU A 21 -27.84 -3.69 -32.09
N GLY A 22 -28.59 -2.84 -31.38
CA GLY A 22 -28.16 -2.26 -30.11
C GLY A 22 -27.86 -3.34 -29.06
N ARG A 23 -28.72 -4.36 -28.94
CA ARG A 23 -28.51 -5.50 -28.05
C ARG A 23 -27.32 -6.38 -28.46
N ALA A 24 -27.03 -6.49 -29.75
CA ALA A 24 -25.84 -7.20 -30.25
C ALA A 24 -24.55 -6.43 -29.96
N ALA A 25 -24.55 -5.11 -30.17
CA ALA A 25 -23.43 -4.23 -29.89
C ALA A 25 -23.08 -4.20 -28.38
N TRP A 26 -24.09 -4.16 -27.51
CA TRP A 26 -23.89 -4.16 -26.05
C TRP A 26 -23.18 -5.42 -25.55
N ARG A 27 -23.54 -6.60 -26.10
CA ARG A 27 -22.89 -7.88 -25.76
C ARG A 27 -21.41 -7.91 -26.14
N VAL A 28 -21.02 -7.25 -27.24
CA VAL A 28 -19.63 -7.21 -27.70
C VAL A 28 -18.79 -6.26 -26.83
N TYR A 29 -19.40 -5.20 -26.30
CA TYR A 29 -18.72 -4.24 -25.44
C TYR A 29 -18.36 -4.84 -24.07
N ASP A 30 -19.30 -5.58 -23.44
CA ASP A 30 -19.08 -6.21 -22.13
C ASP A 30 -17.94 -7.24 -22.15
N GLN A 31 -17.82 -8.01 -23.25
CA GLN A 31 -16.75 -9.01 -23.37
C GLN A 31 -15.36 -8.37 -23.46
N ARG A 32 -15.24 -7.21 -24.11
CA ARG A 32 -13.95 -6.51 -24.22
C ARG A 32 -13.50 -5.90 -22.89
N ALA A 33 -14.44 -5.35 -22.12
CA ALA A 33 -14.14 -4.80 -20.79
C ALA A 33 -13.70 -5.89 -19.81
N ALA A 34 -14.35 -7.06 -19.83
CA ALA A 34 -14.00 -8.18 -18.94
C ALA A 34 -12.61 -8.75 -19.20
N VAL A 35 -12.17 -8.81 -20.47
CA VAL A 35 -10.82 -9.33 -20.83
C VAL A 35 -9.72 -8.35 -20.43
N GLY A 36 -9.94 -7.04 -20.60
CA GLY A 36 -8.96 -6.02 -20.18
C GLY A 36 -8.71 -6.00 -18.68
N ILE A 37 -9.77 -6.17 -17.87
CA ILE A 37 -9.66 -6.24 -16.41
C ILE A 37 -8.89 -7.48 -15.96
N GLN A 38 -9.14 -8.63 -16.59
CA GLN A 38 -8.43 -9.88 -16.28
C GLN A 38 -6.94 -9.80 -16.62
N LEU A 39 -6.58 -9.14 -17.72
CA LEU A 39 -5.18 -8.95 -18.09
C LEU A 39 -4.42 -8.12 -17.05
N ASN A 40 -5.03 -7.00 -16.62
CA ASN A 40 -4.42 -6.10 -15.64
C ASN A 40 -4.32 -6.74 -14.24
N ASP A 41 -5.33 -7.51 -13.82
CA ASP A 41 -5.26 -8.27 -12.55
C ASP A 41 -4.15 -9.34 -12.60
N LEU A 42 -4.01 -10.02 -13.74
CA LEU A 42 -3.00 -11.05 -13.91
C LEU A 42 -1.58 -10.46 -13.96
N GLU A 43 -1.39 -9.32 -14.62
CA GLU A 43 -0.13 -8.59 -14.67
C GLU A 43 0.26 -8.04 -13.28
N SER A 44 -0.70 -7.49 -12.54
CA SER A 44 -0.51 -7.07 -11.15
C SER A 44 -0.06 -8.22 -10.25
N LYS A 45 -0.71 -9.40 -10.38
CA LYS A 45 -0.33 -10.61 -9.63
C LYS A 45 1.07 -11.11 -9.99
N LEU A 46 1.45 -11.06 -11.26
CA LEU A 46 2.80 -11.42 -11.68
C LEU A 46 3.83 -10.47 -11.05
N ALA A 47 3.58 -9.17 -11.08
CA ALA A 47 4.46 -8.18 -10.48
C ALA A 47 4.61 -8.38 -8.95
N SER A 48 3.52 -8.67 -8.24
CA SER A 48 3.58 -8.93 -6.80
C SER A 48 4.34 -10.21 -6.46
N ILE A 49 4.14 -11.28 -7.23
CA ILE A 49 4.83 -12.56 -7.02
C ILE A 49 6.34 -12.40 -7.28
N GLU A 50 6.72 -11.68 -8.33
CA GLU A 50 8.11 -11.43 -8.64
C GLU A 50 8.79 -10.59 -7.54
N GLN A 51 8.12 -9.55 -7.05
CA GLN A 51 8.61 -8.74 -5.94
C GLN A 51 8.78 -9.57 -4.66
N GLU A 52 7.80 -10.42 -4.34
CA GLU A 52 7.85 -11.30 -3.17
C GLU A 52 8.98 -12.32 -3.29
N ASN A 53 9.18 -12.89 -4.48
CA ASN A 53 10.29 -13.81 -4.75
C ASN A 53 11.65 -13.14 -4.54
N GLN A 54 11.85 -11.92 -5.09
CA GLN A 54 13.08 -11.16 -4.88
C GLN A 54 13.31 -10.82 -3.40
N PHE A 55 12.26 -10.43 -2.68
CA PHE A 55 12.34 -10.20 -1.24
C PHE A 55 12.74 -11.48 -0.49
N LEU A 56 12.11 -12.61 -0.77
CA LEU A 56 12.43 -13.88 -0.13
C LEU A 56 13.86 -14.34 -0.45
N ALA A 57 14.31 -14.18 -1.69
CA ALA A 57 15.68 -14.52 -2.10
C ALA A 57 16.71 -13.67 -1.36
N SER A 58 16.49 -12.35 -1.28
CA SER A 58 17.37 -11.44 -0.54
C SER A 58 17.37 -11.71 0.97
N ALA A 59 16.21 -11.97 1.57
CA ALA A 59 16.12 -12.34 2.97
C ALA A 59 16.85 -13.66 3.27
N SER A 60 16.68 -14.67 2.40
CA SER A 60 17.38 -15.95 2.52
C SER A 60 18.90 -15.79 2.40
N ALA A 61 19.36 -15.00 1.44
CA ALA A 61 20.78 -14.67 1.29
C ALA A 61 21.33 -13.95 2.54
N TYR A 62 20.57 -13.01 3.11
CA TYR A 62 20.94 -12.33 4.35
C TYR A 62 21.05 -13.30 5.53
N PHE A 63 20.08 -14.20 5.73
CA PHE A 63 20.13 -15.16 6.83
C PHE A 63 21.29 -16.18 6.72
N THR A 64 21.77 -16.41 5.51
CA THR A 64 22.89 -17.32 5.24
C THR A 64 24.24 -16.58 5.26
N SER A 65 24.25 -15.25 5.36
CA SER A 65 25.48 -14.47 5.34
C SER A 65 26.20 -14.47 6.69
N ASP A 66 27.52 -14.31 6.63
CA ASP A 66 28.37 -14.17 7.82
C ASP A 66 27.98 -12.94 8.66
N GLU A 67 27.45 -11.89 8.03
CA GLU A 67 26.97 -10.68 8.71
C GLU A 67 25.80 -11.00 9.66
N TYR A 68 24.86 -11.84 9.23
CA TYR A 68 23.77 -12.27 10.09
C TYR A 68 24.28 -13.13 11.25
N LEU A 69 25.23 -14.03 10.98
CA LEU A 69 25.85 -14.86 12.02
C LEU A 69 26.59 -14.01 13.05
N GLU A 70 27.37 -13.02 12.61
CA GLU A 70 28.07 -12.08 13.49
C GLU A 70 27.08 -11.27 14.32
N LYS A 71 26.01 -10.77 13.71
CA LYS A 71 24.96 -10.03 14.41
C LYS A 71 24.29 -10.90 15.49
N GLN A 72 23.99 -12.16 15.19
CA GLN A 72 23.44 -13.09 16.18
C GLN A 72 24.45 -13.39 17.30
N ALA A 73 25.74 -13.57 16.98
CA ALA A 73 26.80 -13.79 17.97
C ALA A 73 26.97 -12.58 18.90
N ARG A 74 26.99 -11.35 18.35
CA ARG A 74 27.03 -10.11 19.12
C ARG A 74 25.82 -9.99 20.07
N MET A 75 24.61 -10.26 19.58
CA MET A 75 23.39 -10.13 20.39
C MET A 75 23.23 -11.23 21.45
N LYS A 76 23.54 -12.49 21.13
CA LYS A 76 23.28 -13.63 22.02
C LYS A 76 24.44 -13.97 22.94
N LEU A 77 25.67 -13.77 22.47
CA LEU A 77 26.87 -14.20 23.18
C LEU A 77 27.69 -13.01 23.68
N ASN A 78 27.23 -11.76 23.47
CA ASN A 78 28.04 -10.55 23.64
C ASN A 78 29.40 -10.70 22.96
N TYR A 79 29.42 -11.38 21.81
CA TYR A 79 30.63 -11.61 21.04
C TYR A 79 31.21 -10.27 20.60
N LYS A 80 32.52 -10.10 20.81
CA LYS A 80 33.26 -8.89 20.44
C LYS A 80 34.55 -9.30 19.74
N LEU A 81 35.00 -8.50 18.78
CA LEU A 81 36.32 -8.73 18.21
C LEU A 81 37.40 -8.39 19.25
N PRO A 82 38.57 -9.05 19.20
CA PRO A 82 39.66 -8.80 20.14
C PRO A 82 40.12 -7.34 20.18
N ASP A 83 39.98 -6.60 19.07
CA ASP A 83 40.35 -5.19 18.95
C ASP A 83 39.19 -4.21 19.27
N GLU A 84 38.04 -4.70 19.76
CA GLU A 84 36.85 -3.89 20.02
C GLU A 84 36.72 -3.48 21.51
N GLN A 85 36.65 -2.17 21.76
CA GLN A 85 36.55 -1.60 23.11
C GLN A 85 35.08 -1.36 23.50
N VAL A 86 34.56 -2.17 24.42
CA VAL A 86 33.17 -2.07 24.92
C VAL A 86 33.12 -1.15 26.14
N VAL A 87 32.35 -0.06 26.04
CA VAL A 87 32.12 0.88 27.15
C VAL A 87 30.73 0.63 27.74
N ILE A 88 30.67 0.19 29.01
CA ILE A 88 29.42 0.03 29.74
C ILE A 88 29.11 1.36 30.44
N ILE A 89 28.09 2.06 29.97
CA ILE A 89 27.64 3.32 30.56
C ILE A 89 26.66 2.97 31.69
N TYR A 90 27.10 3.17 32.93
CA TYR A 90 26.21 3.10 34.08
C TYR A 90 25.52 4.46 34.25
N PRO A 91 24.17 4.52 34.34
CA PRO A 91 23.51 5.75 34.72
C PRO A 91 23.91 6.08 36.15
N ASP A 92 24.63 7.19 36.31
CA ASP A 92 25.02 7.69 37.61
C ASP A 92 23.76 8.15 38.34
N LYS A 93 23.31 7.37 39.32
CA LYS A 93 22.17 7.73 40.18
C LYS A 93 22.50 8.88 41.13
N SER A 94 23.71 9.46 41.08
CA SER A 94 24.13 10.54 41.97
C SER A 94 24.00 11.95 41.40
N GLN A 95 23.66 12.13 40.12
CA GLN A 95 23.38 13.46 39.56
C GLN A 95 21.90 13.67 39.28
N LYS A 96 21.12 13.74 40.35
CA LYS A 96 19.79 14.38 40.32
C LYS A 96 19.58 15.24 41.57
N ALA A 97 20.49 16.18 41.80
CA ALA A 97 20.33 17.22 42.82
C ALA A 97 21.07 18.52 42.46
N ALA A 98 20.95 18.99 41.21
CA ALA A 98 21.12 20.41 40.91
C ALA A 98 20.51 20.71 39.53
N SER A 99 19.48 21.55 39.53
CA SER A 99 18.94 22.27 38.37
C SER A 99 18.21 21.44 37.30
N ALA A 100 16.94 21.15 37.55
CA ALA A 100 15.84 21.57 36.68
C ALA A 100 14.50 21.20 37.36
N SER A 101 13.86 22.20 37.94
CA SER A 101 12.41 22.18 38.14
C SER A 101 11.75 22.14 36.76
N VAL A 102 11.54 20.95 36.20
CA VAL A 102 10.54 20.72 35.17
C VAL A 102 9.29 20.30 35.92
N SER A 103 8.34 21.22 36.02
CA SER A 103 7.02 20.93 36.53
C SER A 103 6.44 19.73 35.78
N GLU A 104 5.76 18.86 36.51
CA GLU A 104 4.81 17.91 35.94
C GLU A 104 3.95 18.64 34.90
N SER A 105 4.11 18.23 33.64
CA SER A 105 3.36 18.79 32.53
C SER A 105 1.93 18.27 32.62
N ASP A 106 1.07 19.03 33.28
CA ASP A 106 -0.36 19.00 33.02
C ASP A 106 -0.58 19.17 31.51
N TRP A 107 -1.37 18.27 30.95
CA TRP A 107 -1.76 18.27 29.54
C TRP A 107 -2.32 19.63 29.10
N ASN A 108 -1.51 20.42 28.40
CA ASN A 108 -1.87 21.77 27.98
C ASN A 108 -2.56 21.78 26.60
N PHE A 109 -3.90 21.71 26.62
CA PHE A 109 -4.79 21.81 25.45
C PHE A 109 -4.59 23.09 24.61
N SER A 110 -3.94 24.12 25.16
CA SER A 110 -3.68 25.39 24.45
C SER A 110 -2.66 25.25 23.32
N VAL A 111 -1.65 24.39 23.49
CA VAL A 111 -0.59 24.20 22.48
C VAL A 111 -1.17 23.54 21.23
N TRP A 112 -2.01 22.51 21.39
CA TRP A 112 -2.67 21.83 20.28
C TRP A 112 -3.66 22.75 19.54
N LYS A 113 -4.37 23.61 20.28
CA LYS A 113 -5.26 24.62 19.71
C LYS A 113 -4.52 25.67 18.86
N SER A 114 -3.28 25.99 19.21
CA SER A 114 -2.45 26.92 18.43
C SER A 114 -2.07 26.34 17.06
N TRP A 115 -1.78 25.05 17.01
CA TRP A 115 -1.45 24.31 15.79
C TRP A 115 -2.66 24.13 14.88
N PHE A 116 -3.81 23.77 15.44
CA PHE A 116 -5.04 23.57 14.68
C PHE A 116 -5.46 24.83 13.92
N ARG A 117 -5.32 26.01 14.54
CA ARG A 117 -5.66 27.30 13.90
C ARG A 117 -4.79 27.60 12.68
N LYS A 118 -3.53 27.15 12.65
CA LYS A 118 -2.63 27.37 11.52
C LYS A 118 -2.94 26.45 10.32
N LEU A 119 -3.58 25.31 10.54
CA LEU A 119 -3.88 24.34 9.50
C LEU A 119 -5.20 24.61 8.76
N PHE A 120 -6.11 25.39 9.35
CA PHE A 120 -7.43 25.69 8.78
C PHE A 120 -7.60 27.18 8.42
N LYS A 121 -6.50 27.87 8.07
CA LYS A 121 -6.52 29.22 7.51
C LYS A 121 -5.85 29.24 6.15
#